data_AF-A0A482TA53-F1
#
_entry.id   AF-A0A482TA53-F1
#
_cell.length_a   1.000
_cell.length_b   1.000
_cell.length_c   1.000
_cell.angle_alpha   90.00
_cell.angle_beta   90.00
_cell.angle_gamma   90.00
#
_symmetry.space_group_name_H-M   'P 1'
#
loop_
_entity.id
_entity.type
_entity.pdbx_description
1 polymer ?
#
loop_
_entity_poly.entity_id
_entity_poly.type
_entity_poly.pdbx_seq_one_letter_code
_entity_poly.pdbx_strand_id
1 'polypeptide(L)'
;MLYDAADDPAALSTTELREAYETQIRTVVDDVGVEAAAAESGVDEAQVAALADGAVPEMHVEDAAALLALSDDYPDSEAIVLELRDHLLMGMTTGVLDVDTIASNVALDLSGQEVQQALEGRTSMTLEQLAAIHGYIAERNDR
;
A
#
# COMPACT_ATOMS: atom_id res chain seq x y z
N MET A 1 -6.90 -5.33 -6.77
CA MET A 1 -5.51 -4.82 -6.64
C MET A 1 -5.29 -4.26 -5.23
N LEU A 2 -4.06 -3.86 -4.88
CA LEU A 2 -3.76 -3.30 -3.54
C LEU A 2 -4.56 -2.02 -3.26
N TYR A 3 -4.78 -1.16 -4.26
CA TYR A 3 -5.62 0.04 -4.14
C TYR A 3 -7.13 -0.25 -4.10
N ASP A 4 -7.58 -1.49 -4.38
CA ASP A 4 -8.99 -1.90 -4.30
C ASP A 4 -9.33 -2.56 -2.95
N ALA A 5 -8.41 -2.53 -1.97
CA ALA A 5 -8.64 -3.19 -0.68
C ALA A 5 -9.81 -2.59 0.13
N ALA A 6 -10.24 -1.38 -0.21
CA ALA A 6 -11.40 -0.71 0.39
C ALA A 6 -12.31 -0.14 -0.71
N ASP A 7 -13.62 -0.36 -0.58
CA ASP A 7 -14.63 0.17 -1.52
C ASP A 7 -14.72 1.69 -1.49
N ASP A 8 -14.53 2.30 -0.31
CA ASP A 8 -14.54 3.74 -0.09
C ASP A 8 -13.36 4.14 0.81
N PRO A 9 -12.17 4.39 0.21
CA PRO A 9 -10.99 4.81 0.97
C PRO A 9 -11.14 6.18 1.65
N ALA A 10 -12.03 7.06 1.14
CA ALA A 10 -12.26 8.39 1.69
C ALA A 10 -13.01 8.35 3.04
N ALA A 11 -13.79 7.28 3.28
CA ALA A 11 -14.51 7.08 4.53
C ALA A 11 -13.67 6.45 5.65
N LEU A 12 -12.44 5.99 5.37
CA LEU A 12 -11.60 5.28 6.32
C LEU A 12 -10.50 6.19 6.90
N SER A 13 -10.16 5.96 8.17
CA SER A 13 -8.92 6.50 8.71
C SER A 13 -7.69 5.81 8.09
N THR A 14 -6.53 6.46 8.18
CA THR A 14 -5.24 5.87 7.76
C THR A 14 -5.04 4.47 8.34
N THR A 15 -5.38 4.26 9.61
CA THR A 15 -5.22 2.96 10.27
C THR A 15 -6.16 1.90 9.70
N GLU A 16 -7.43 2.25 9.49
CA GLU A 16 -8.43 1.33 8.92
C GLU A 16 -8.11 0.97 7.47
N LEU A 17 -7.70 1.94 6.64
CA LEU A 17 -7.32 1.68 5.26
C LEU A 17 -6.06 0.80 5.16
N ARG A 18 -5.11 1.01 6.06
CA ARG A 18 -3.93 0.16 6.16
C ARG A 18 -4.26 -1.27 6.61
N GLU A 19 -5.16 -1.42 7.58
CA GLU A 19 -5.66 -2.73 8.03
C GLU A 19 -6.39 -3.46 6.90
N ALA A 20 -7.07 -2.74 6.00
CA ALA A 20 -7.67 -3.31 4.81
C ALA A 20 -6.62 -3.92 3.86
N TYR A 21 -5.51 -3.21 3.60
CA TYR A 21 -4.39 -3.76 2.84
C TYR A 21 -3.81 -5.02 3.52
N GLU A 22 -3.54 -4.94 4.82
CA GLU A 22 -2.97 -6.04 5.59
C GLU A 22 -3.89 -7.28 5.61
N THR A 23 -5.21 -7.08 5.66
CA THR A 23 -6.19 -8.17 5.59
C THR A 23 -6.20 -8.86 4.22
N GLN A 24 -6.07 -8.08 3.14
CA GLN A 24 -5.94 -8.63 1.79
C GLN A 24 -4.67 -9.49 1.67
N ILE A 25 -3.54 -9.00 2.18
CA ILE A 25 -2.27 -9.74 2.16
C ILE A 25 -2.35 -10.99 3.03
N ARG A 26 -2.94 -10.89 4.24
CA ARG A 26 -3.13 -12.02 5.16
C ARG A 26 -3.93 -13.14 4.52
N THR A 27 -4.95 -12.81 3.73
CA THR A 27 -5.74 -13.82 3.00
C THR A 27 -4.85 -14.66 2.08
N VAL A 28 -3.95 -14.03 1.33
CA VAL A 28 -3.01 -14.75 0.46
C VAL A 28 -1.99 -15.56 1.27
N VAL A 29 -1.47 -14.99 2.37
CA VAL A 29 -0.53 -15.68 3.27
C VAL A 29 -1.17 -16.89 3.94
N ASP A 30 -2.45 -16.83 4.31
CA ASP A 30 -3.18 -17.94 4.93
C ASP A 30 -3.40 -19.10 3.94
N ASP A 31 -3.63 -18.78 2.67
CA ASP A 31 -3.82 -19.77 1.61
C ASP A 31 -2.52 -20.48 1.21
N VAL A 32 -1.41 -19.74 1.16
CA VAL A 32 -0.07 -20.26 0.78
C VAL A 32 0.67 -20.88 1.98
N GLY A 33 0.46 -20.33 3.17
CA GLY A 33 1.18 -20.63 4.40
C GLY A 33 2.45 -19.77 4.59
N VAL A 34 2.73 -19.39 5.85
CA VAL A 34 3.80 -18.44 6.23
C VAL A 34 5.18 -18.82 5.70
N GLU A 35 5.62 -20.07 5.88
CA GLU A 35 6.96 -20.51 5.46
C GLU A 35 7.15 -20.42 3.93
N ALA A 36 6.15 -20.90 3.17
CA ALA A 36 6.15 -20.82 1.72
C ALA A 36 6.06 -19.37 1.25
N ALA A 37 5.19 -18.58 1.86
CA ALA A 37 5.04 -17.16 1.53
C ALA A 37 6.34 -16.39 1.72
N ALA A 38 7.05 -16.59 2.82
CA ALA A 38 8.35 -15.97 3.07
C ALA A 38 9.41 -16.42 2.04
N ALA A 39 9.49 -17.74 1.77
CA ALA A 39 10.47 -18.30 0.85
C ALA A 39 10.28 -17.84 -0.61
N GLU A 40 9.02 -17.74 -1.06
CA GLU A 40 8.69 -17.42 -2.45
C GLU A 40 8.67 -15.90 -2.71
N SER A 41 8.20 -15.10 -1.76
CA SER A 41 8.19 -13.63 -1.88
C SER A 41 9.56 -12.98 -1.59
N GLY A 42 10.41 -13.66 -0.81
CA GLY A 42 11.67 -13.10 -0.32
C GLY A 42 11.53 -12.16 0.89
N VAL A 43 10.32 -12.05 1.45
CA VAL A 43 10.04 -11.29 2.67
C VAL A 43 10.52 -12.06 3.90
N ASP A 44 11.00 -11.36 4.92
CA ASP A 44 11.45 -11.97 6.17
C ASP A 44 10.33 -12.81 6.83
N GLU A 45 10.63 -14.05 7.19
CA GLU A 45 9.66 -15.00 7.75
C GLU A 45 9.02 -14.49 9.05
N ALA A 46 9.78 -13.78 9.90
CA ALA A 46 9.22 -13.22 11.13
C ALA A 46 8.25 -12.08 10.84
N GLN A 47 8.49 -11.31 9.78
CA GLN A 47 7.56 -10.27 9.32
C GLN A 47 6.26 -10.87 8.75
N VAL A 48 6.37 -11.94 7.94
CA VAL A 48 5.20 -12.67 7.41
C VAL A 48 4.40 -13.32 8.53
N ALA A 49 5.07 -13.97 9.49
CA ALA A 49 4.44 -14.58 10.65
C ALA A 49 3.70 -13.53 11.51
N ALA A 50 4.33 -12.39 11.77
CA ALA A 50 3.72 -11.29 12.51
C ALA A 50 2.45 -10.78 11.81
N LEU A 51 2.50 -10.58 10.49
CA LEU A 51 1.33 -10.18 9.70
C LEU A 51 0.19 -11.21 9.78
N ALA A 52 0.52 -12.50 9.67
CA ALA A 52 -0.43 -13.60 9.77
C ALA A 52 -1.10 -13.64 11.15
N ASP A 53 -0.35 -13.39 12.21
CA ASP A 53 -0.86 -13.30 13.59
C ASP A 53 -1.67 -12.02 13.88
N GLY A 54 -1.86 -11.14 12.88
CA GLY A 54 -2.60 -9.89 13.01
C GLY A 54 -1.78 -8.76 13.65
N ALA A 55 -0.47 -8.96 13.82
CA ALA A 55 0.42 -7.87 14.16
C ALA A 55 0.62 -6.97 12.95
N VAL A 56 1.19 -5.80 13.25
CA VAL A 56 1.13 -4.62 12.41
C VAL A 56 2.57 -4.17 12.11
N PRO A 57 3.34 -4.96 11.33
CA PRO A 57 4.72 -4.63 11.05
C PRO A 57 4.82 -3.40 10.14
N GLU A 58 5.93 -2.67 10.24
CA GLU A 58 6.30 -1.74 9.19
C GLU A 58 6.64 -2.56 7.93
N MET A 59 5.78 -2.48 6.92
CA MET A 59 5.91 -3.25 5.69
C MET A 59 5.97 -2.31 4.49
N HIS A 60 6.88 -2.59 3.56
CA HIS A 60 6.98 -1.87 2.30
C HIS A 60 5.94 -2.37 1.29
N VAL A 61 5.52 -1.46 0.41
CA VAL A 61 4.58 -1.75 -0.67
C VAL A 61 5.11 -2.84 -1.61
N GLU A 62 6.42 -2.85 -1.85
CA GLU A 62 7.08 -3.88 -2.65
C GLU A 62 6.98 -5.28 -2.02
N ASP A 63 7.15 -5.39 -0.69
CA ASP A 63 6.99 -6.66 0.04
C ASP A 63 5.52 -7.12 0.02
N ALA A 64 4.59 -6.19 0.24
CA ALA A 64 3.16 -6.46 0.14
C ALA A 64 2.77 -6.97 -1.26
N ALA A 65 3.30 -6.35 -2.32
CA ALA A 65 3.08 -6.77 -3.69
C ALA A 65 3.68 -8.15 -3.97
N ALA A 66 4.87 -8.44 -3.43
CA ALA A 66 5.50 -9.76 -3.54
C ALA A 66 4.66 -10.86 -2.88
N LEU A 67 4.03 -10.57 -1.74
CA LEU A 67 3.13 -11.51 -1.07
C LEU A 67 1.82 -11.70 -1.84
N LEU A 68 1.21 -10.62 -2.35
CA LEU A 68 -0.03 -10.72 -3.14
C LEU A 68 0.16 -11.51 -4.44
N ALA A 69 1.30 -11.35 -5.11
CA ALA A 69 1.65 -12.03 -6.35
C ALA A 69 1.80 -13.56 -6.22
N LEU A 70 1.72 -14.11 -5.00
CA LEU A 70 1.70 -15.55 -4.76
C LEU A 70 0.33 -16.18 -5.07
N SER A 71 -0.72 -15.38 -5.18
CA SER A 71 -2.04 -15.84 -5.62
C SER A 71 -2.26 -15.55 -7.10
N ASP A 72 -2.82 -16.52 -7.82
CA ASP A 72 -3.21 -16.39 -9.24
C ASP A 72 -4.30 -15.31 -9.48
N ASP A 73 -4.92 -14.80 -8.41
CA ASP A 73 -5.89 -13.70 -8.47
C ASP A 73 -5.23 -12.33 -8.70
N TYR A 74 -3.92 -12.22 -8.49
CA TYR A 74 -3.16 -10.98 -8.64
C TYR A 74 -2.14 -11.11 -9.79
N PRO A 75 -1.80 -9.99 -10.45
CA PRO A 75 -0.68 -9.97 -11.38
C PRO A 75 0.65 -10.08 -10.62
N ASP A 76 1.76 -10.08 -11.36
CA ASP A 76 3.08 -10.08 -10.74
C ASP A 76 3.34 -8.82 -9.89
N SER A 77 4.30 -8.92 -8.97
CA SER A 77 4.56 -7.87 -7.98
C SER A 77 4.98 -6.54 -8.60
N GLU A 78 5.68 -6.55 -9.73
CA GLU A 78 6.07 -5.33 -10.45
C GLU A 78 4.82 -4.63 -11.01
N ALA A 79 3.92 -5.37 -11.65
CA ALA A 79 2.66 -4.86 -12.15
C ALA A 79 1.79 -4.27 -11.02
N ILE A 80 1.69 -4.95 -9.87
CA ILE A 80 0.94 -4.42 -8.71
C ILE A 80 1.45 -3.04 -8.29
N VAL A 81 2.77 -2.88 -8.17
CA VAL A 81 3.38 -1.61 -7.74
C VAL A 81 3.20 -0.52 -8.80
N LEU A 82 3.35 -0.86 -10.08
CA LEU A 82 3.17 0.09 -11.19
C LEU A 82 1.73 0.59 -11.28
N GLU A 83 0.76 -0.32 -11.24
CA GLU A 83 -0.67 0.03 -11.29
C GLU A 83 -1.09 0.85 -10.07
N LEU A 84 -0.56 0.54 -8.88
CA LEU A 84 -0.78 1.36 -7.69
C LEU A 84 -0.27 2.79 -7.88
N ARG A 85 0.96 2.96 -8.38
CA ARG A 85 1.54 4.30 -8.60
C ARG A 85 0.74 5.08 -9.65
N ASP A 86 0.34 4.42 -10.73
CA ASP A 86 -0.51 5.03 -11.76
C ASP A 86 -1.85 5.47 -11.17
N HIS A 87 -2.49 4.61 -10.36
CA HIS A 87 -3.73 4.92 -9.67
C HIS A 87 -3.61 6.18 -8.80
N LEU A 88 -2.55 6.28 -7.99
CA LEU A 88 -2.30 7.45 -7.15
C LEU A 88 -2.08 8.72 -7.99
N LEU A 89 -1.30 8.65 -9.07
CA LEU A 89 -1.05 9.79 -9.97
C LEU A 89 -2.32 10.26 -10.70
N MET A 90 -3.16 9.32 -11.13
CA MET A 90 -4.47 9.60 -11.73
C MET A 90 -5.42 10.23 -10.71
N GLY A 91 -5.42 9.74 -9.47
CA GLY A 91 -6.16 10.32 -8.36
C GLY A 91 -5.72 11.75 -8.06
N MET A 92 -4.41 12.01 -8.01
CA MET A 92 -3.87 13.37 -7.83
C MET A 92 -4.27 14.31 -8.97
N THR A 93 -4.24 13.84 -10.21
CA THR A 93 -4.64 14.62 -11.39
C THR A 93 -6.12 14.99 -11.31
N THR A 94 -6.97 14.06 -10.88
CA THR A 94 -8.41 14.27 -10.71
C THR A 94 -8.69 15.30 -9.62
N GLY A 95 -8.03 15.19 -8.47
CA GLY A 95 -8.20 16.09 -7.33
C GLY A 95 -7.41 17.40 -7.43
N VAL A 96 -6.67 17.59 -8.52
CA VAL A 96 -5.76 18.73 -8.75
C VAL A 96 -4.82 18.93 -7.56
N LEU A 97 -4.19 17.84 -7.13
CA LEU A 97 -3.27 17.80 -5.99
C LEU A 97 -1.82 17.85 -6.47
N ASP A 98 -1.00 18.60 -5.73
CA ASP A 98 0.46 18.56 -5.81
C ASP A 98 1.06 17.84 -4.60
N VAL A 99 2.33 17.45 -4.72
CA VAL A 99 3.04 16.68 -3.67
C VAL A 99 3.25 17.46 -2.38
N ASP A 100 3.39 18.79 -2.46
CA ASP A 100 3.53 19.65 -1.28
C ASP A 100 2.22 19.74 -0.49
N THR A 101 1.09 19.75 -1.21
CA THR A 101 -0.25 19.69 -0.64
C THR A 101 -0.46 18.36 0.08
N ILE A 102 -0.08 17.23 -0.53
CA ILE A 102 -0.15 15.93 0.15
C ILE A 102 0.72 15.94 1.41
N ALA A 103 2.02 16.25 1.27
CA ALA A 103 2.98 16.27 2.37
C ALA A 103 2.52 17.13 3.56
N SER A 104 1.88 18.28 3.28
CA SER A 104 1.41 19.20 4.32
C SER A 104 0.12 18.73 5.04
N ASN A 105 -0.59 17.75 4.49
CA ASN A 105 -1.88 17.29 5.00
C ASN A 105 -1.87 15.84 5.51
N VAL A 106 -0.85 15.05 5.16
CA VAL A 106 -0.66 13.71 5.69
C VAL A 106 0.28 13.74 6.89
N ALA A 107 -0.04 12.98 7.94
CA ALA A 107 0.76 12.94 9.17
C ALA A 107 1.99 12.01 9.06
N LEU A 108 2.83 12.20 8.03
CA LEU A 108 3.94 11.28 7.69
C LEU A 108 5.35 11.84 7.92
N ASP A 109 5.48 13.11 8.35
CA ASP A 109 6.78 13.81 8.45
C ASP A 109 7.64 13.69 7.17
N LEU A 110 6.97 13.69 6.01
CA LEU A 110 7.61 13.65 4.69
C LEU A 110 7.60 15.04 4.06
N SER A 111 8.66 15.37 3.34
CA SER A 111 8.68 16.49 2.41
C SER A 111 7.92 16.16 1.12
N GLY A 112 7.49 17.19 0.38
CA GLY A 112 6.90 17.01 -0.95
C GLY A 112 7.84 16.28 -1.93
N GLN A 113 9.16 16.47 -1.78
CA GLN A 113 10.15 15.73 -2.56
C GLN A 113 10.13 14.23 -2.23
N GLU A 114 10.06 13.85 -0.95
CA GLU A 114 10.01 12.43 -0.57
C GLU A 114 8.72 11.76 -1.05
N VAL A 115 7.58 12.47 -0.97
CA VAL A 115 6.32 12.01 -1.57
C VAL A 115 6.47 11.80 -3.08
N GLN A 116 7.09 12.76 -3.79
CA GLN A 116 7.35 12.63 -5.22
C GLN A 116 8.23 11.41 -5.54
N GLN A 117 9.32 11.21 -4.80
CA GLN A 117 10.24 10.09 -5.02
C GLN A 117 9.54 8.74 -4.77
N ALA A 118 8.64 8.65 -3.79
CA ALA A 118 7.86 7.44 -3.52
C ALA A 118 6.90 7.11 -4.68
N LEU A 119 6.18 8.12 -5.17
CA LEU A 119 5.26 7.98 -6.31
C LEU A 119 5.98 7.65 -7.61
N GLU A 120 7.18 8.18 -7.82
CA GLU A 120 8.05 7.88 -8.97
C GLU A 120 8.82 6.55 -8.81
N GLY A 121 8.71 5.88 -7.66
CA GLY A 121 9.39 4.62 -7.37
C GLY A 121 10.89 4.70 -7.18
N ARG A 122 11.39 5.87 -6.79
CA ARG A 122 12.80 6.11 -6.47
C ARG A 122 13.14 5.87 -5.00
N THR A 123 12.13 5.79 -4.14
CA THR A 123 12.24 5.29 -2.76
C THR A 123 11.11 4.31 -2.49
N SER A 124 11.33 3.40 -1.53
CA SER A 124 10.27 2.52 -1.03
C SER A 124 9.26 3.33 -0.22
N MET A 125 7.99 2.90 -0.30
CA MET A 125 6.87 3.46 0.44
C MET A 125 6.36 2.39 1.41
N THR A 126 6.04 2.77 2.66
CA THR A 126 5.40 1.83 3.60
C THR A 126 3.89 1.76 3.38
N LEU A 127 3.24 0.71 3.88
CA LEU A 127 1.77 0.61 3.84
C LEU A 127 1.08 1.74 4.64
N GLU A 128 1.73 2.27 5.68
CA GLU A 128 1.23 3.44 6.42
C GLU A 128 1.27 4.71 5.58
N GLN A 129 2.40 4.95 4.90
CA GLN A 129 2.53 6.08 3.98
C GLN A 129 1.53 5.96 2.83
N LEU A 130 1.38 4.75 2.27
CA LEU A 130 0.38 4.47 1.25
C LEU A 130 -1.03 4.78 1.74
N ALA A 131 -1.43 4.29 2.91
CA ALA A 131 -2.77 4.52 3.44
C ALA A 131 -3.06 6.01 3.65
N ALA A 132 -2.11 6.77 4.21
CA ALA A 132 -2.30 8.19 4.42
C ALA A 132 -2.38 8.98 3.10
N ILE A 133 -1.52 8.67 2.12
CA ILE A 133 -1.53 9.33 0.81
C ILE A 133 -2.78 8.95 0.02
N HIS A 134 -3.12 7.66 -0.07
CA HIS A 134 -4.27 7.17 -0.81
C HIS A 134 -5.59 7.72 -0.21
N GLY A 135 -5.75 7.62 1.11
CA GLY A 135 -6.93 8.14 1.80
C GLY A 135 -7.11 9.65 1.59
N TYR A 136 -6.02 10.43 1.68
CA TYR A 136 -6.09 11.87 1.41
C TYR A 136 -6.47 12.18 -0.05
N ILE A 137 -5.90 11.46 -1.03
CA ILE A 137 -6.26 11.64 -2.45
C ILE A 137 -7.75 11.32 -2.66
N ALA A 138 -8.23 10.21 -2.09
CA ALA A 138 -9.63 9.80 -2.18
C ALA A 138 -10.57 10.85 -1.54
N GLU A 139 -10.25 11.33 -0.34
CA GLU A 139 -11.03 12.39 0.35
C GLU A 139 -11.15 13.66 -0.50
N ARG A 140 -10.12 13.99 -1.29
CA ARG A 140 -10.13 15.18 -2.15
C ARG A 140 -10.93 14.98 -3.43
N ASN A 141 -10.99 13.76 -3.94
CA ASN A 141 -11.75 13.41 -5.15
C ASN A 141 -13.25 13.29 -4.89
N ASP A 142 -13.66 13.04 -3.65
CA ASP A 142 -15.08 12.93 -3.24
C ASP A 142 -15.80 14.28 -3.04
N ARG A 143 -15.12 15.40 -3.28
CA ARG A 143 -15.57 16.77 -2.94
C ARG A 143 -16.03 17.62 -4.12
#